data_AF-A0A1M7Q2B1-F1
#
_entry.id   AF-A0A1M7Q2B1-F1
#
_cell.length_a   1.000
_cell.length_b   1.000
_cell.length_c   1.000
_cell.angle_alpha   90.00
_cell.angle_beta   90.00
_cell.angle_gamma   90.00
#
_symmetry.space_group_name_H-M   'P 1'
#
loop_
_entity.id
_entity.type
_entity.pdbx_description
1 polymer ?
#
loop_
_entity_poly.entity_id
_entity_poly.type
_entity_poly.pdbx_seq_one_letter_code
_entity_poly.pdbx_strand_id
1 'polypeptide(L)'
;MKSTTIALSTVALVIAGVLVSRQAISDTPAAPNEPGKDEVRAVHQSEPASTGRSWNAALGLNPFAVGEPVKVDQQILIRERLERMRKGKYNTPEPYYHMSLKQLQQLAHNGDAAAMVQLGEQYSNEAAQLVNDASFDSRKPPAEVSRQYFYAAMQAGYLHAAAVIAAKEIDNNNLVEAWAWDKFSQFTNDPDRAALYHADLQFAGMSAEDKKAAEARYQEIAKDFGLIGPDTESPAATANPAP
;
A
#
# COMPACT_ATOMS: atom_id res chain seq x y z
N MET A 1 43.95 40.72 18.23
CA MET A 1 42.88 39.76 17.87
C MET A 1 41.73 40.57 17.30
N LYS A 2 41.40 40.40 16.03
CA LYS A 2 40.39 41.21 15.33
C LYS A 2 39.03 40.50 15.45
N SER A 3 38.06 41.14 16.10
CA SER A 3 36.69 40.66 16.20
C SER A 3 35.94 40.96 14.90
N THR A 4 35.40 39.92 14.27
CA THR A 4 34.56 40.03 13.07
C THR A 4 33.10 39.94 13.49
N THR A 5 32.39 41.06 13.38
CA THR A 5 30.94 41.15 13.60
C THR A 5 30.22 40.70 12.34
N ILE A 6 29.38 39.66 12.44
CA ILE A 6 28.52 39.19 11.34
C ILE A 6 27.12 39.75 11.60
N ALA A 7 26.63 40.59 10.68
CA ALA A 7 25.27 41.11 10.69
C ALA A 7 24.30 40.07 10.10
N LEU A 8 23.26 39.70 10.85
CA LEU A 8 22.12 38.94 10.35
C LEU A 8 21.15 39.89 9.65
N SER A 9 20.94 39.68 8.34
CA SER A 9 19.83 40.30 7.60
C SER A 9 18.57 39.46 7.73
N THR A 10 17.54 40.04 8.33
CA THR A 10 16.19 39.49 8.44
C THR A 10 15.48 39.64 7.09
N VAL A 11 15.10 38.52 6.46
CA VAL A 11 14.22 38.52 5.27
C VAL A 11 12.79 38.29 5.74
N ALA A 12 11.95 39.31 5.58
CA ALA A 12 10.52 39.23 5.81
C ALA A 12 9.83 38.57 4.60
N LEU A 13 9.19 37.43 4.82
CA LEU A 13 8.38 36.74 3.81
C LEU A 13 6.93 37.25 3.92
N VAL A 14 6.46 37.93 2.87
CA VAL A 14 5.05 38.34 2.70
C VAL A 14 4.30 37.19 2.04
N ILE A 15 3.38 36.56 2.78
CA ILE A 15 2.46 35.55 2.23
C ILE A 15 1.17 36.27 1.82
N ALA A 16 0.95 36.39 0.51
CA ALA A 16 -0.32 36.84 -0.04
C ALA A 16 -1.32 35.68 -0.04
N GLY A 17 -2.43 35.85 0.69
CA GLY A 17 -3.53 34.90 0.75
C GLY A 17 -4.38 34.92 -0.52
N VAL A 18 -4.69 33.73 -1.05
CA VAL A 18 -5.71 33.55 -2.09
C VAL A 18 -6.97 33.02 -1.40
N LEU A 19 -7.99 33.88 -1.31
CA LEU A 19 -9.36 33.53 -0.94
C LEU A 19 -10.03 32.90 -2.16
N VAL A 20 -10.32 31.60 -2.10
CA VAL A 20 -11.21 30.93 -3.07
C VAL A 20 -12.60 30.85 -2.47
N SER A 21 -13.53 31.60 -3.06
CA SER A 21 -14.96 31.56 -2.77
C SER A 21 -15.56 30.22 -3.19
N ARG A 22 -16.11 29.45 -2.24
CA ARG A 22 -16.97 28.30 -2.52
C ARG A 22 -18.40 28.77 -2.75
N GLN A 23 -18.92 28.55 -3.96
CA GLN A 23 -20.34 28.66 -4.26
C GLN A 23 -21.07 27.41 -3.74
N ALA A 24 -22.17 27.64 -3.04
CA ALA A 24 -23.12 26.64 -2.58
C ALA A 24 -23.94 26.13 -3.78
N ILE A 25 -24.08 24.81 -3.90
CA ILE A 25 -25.03 24.17 -4.82
C ILE A 25 -26.14 23.57 -3.97
N SER A 26 -27.35 23.95 -4.35
CA SER A 26 -28.61 23.76 -3.66
C SER A 26 -29.09 22.31 -3.59
N ASP A 27 -29.89 22.08 -2.56
CA ASP A 27 -30.65 20.89 -2.22
C ASP A 27 -31.50 20.33 -3.38
N THR A 28 -31.50 19.00 -3.52
CA THR A 28 -32.56 18.25 -4.24
C THR A 28 -33.28 17.33 -3.24
N PRO A 29 -34.61 17.40 -3.10
CA PRO A 29 -35.36 16.57 -2.17
C PRO A 29 -35.61 15.15 -2.71
N ALA A 30 -35.55 14.19 -1.79
CA ALA A 30 -35.85 12.77 -2.00
C ALA A 30 -37.35 12.52 -2.18
N ALA A 31 -37.69 11.61 -3.11
CA ALA A 31 -39.03 11.08 -3.29
C ALA A 31 -39.27 9.83 -2.41
N PRO A 32 -40.51 9.59 -1.94
CA PRO A 32 -40.88 8.44 -1.12
C PRO A 32 -41.23 7.21 -1.97
N ASN A 33 -40.75 6.02 -1.56
CA ASN A 33 -41.17 4.74 -2.13
C ASN A 33 -42.32 4.14 -1.30
N GLU A 34 -43.45 3.86 -1.97
CA GLU A 34 -44.55 3.06 -1.43
C GLU A 34 -44.30 1.54 -1.58
N PRO A 35 -44.96 0.69 -0.75
CA PRO A 35 -44.93 -0.76 -0.88
C PRO A 35 -46.24 -1.35 -1.46
N GLY A 36 -46.14 -2.25 -2.44
CA GLY A 36 -47.21 -3.18 -2.85
C GLY A 36 -46.57 -4.44 -3.43
N LYS A 37 -46.64 -5.61 -2.78
CA LYS A 37 -47.73 -6.61 -2.74
C LYS A 37 -48.06 -7.29 -4.07
N ASP A 38 -47.63 -8.55 -4.12
CA ASP A 38 -48.27 -9.76 -4.66
C ASP A 38 -48.58 -9.84 -6.17
N GLU A 39 -47.85 -10.72 -6.88
CA GLU A 39 -48.54 -11.73 -7.71
C GLU A 39 -47.71 -13.02 -7.88
N VAL A 40 -48.36 -14.13 -7.54
CA VAL A 40 -47.89 -15.50 -7.62
C VAL A 40 -47.99 -16.00 -9.06
N ARG A 41 -46.95 -16.64 -9.60
CA ARG A 41 -47.13 -17.57 -10.72
C ARG A 41 -46.28 -18.83 -10.53
N ALA A 42 -46.99 -19.92 -10.28
CA ALA A 42 -46.46 -21.27 -10.24
C ALA A 42 -45.90 -21.68 -11.61
N VAL A 43 -44.71 -22.31 -11.60
CA VAL A 43 -44.18 -23.04 -12.75
C VAL A 43 -43.92 -24.49 -12.31
N HIS A 44 -44.62 -25.39 -12.99
CA HIS A 44 -44.52 -26.83 -12.87
C HIS A 44 -43.17 -27.36 -13.37
N GLN A 45 -42.78 -28.48 -12.78
CA GLN A 45 -41.63 -29.33 -13.05
C GLN A 45 -41.47 -29.75 -14.52
N SER A 46 -40.21 -29.91 -14.95
CA SER A 46 -39.76 -30.96 -15.87
C SER A 46 -38.26 -31.21 -15.63
N GLU A 47 -37.91 -32.39 -15.11
CA GLU A 47 -36.54 -32.93 -15.11
C GLU A 47 -36.20 -33.55 -16.51
N PRO A 48 -35.10 -34.31 -16.69
CA PRO A 48 -33.86 -33.85 -17.28
C PRO A 48 -33.59 -34.53 -18.64
N ALA A 49 -33.05 -33.79 -19.61
CA ALA A 49 -32.50 -34.39 -20.84
C ALA A 49 -31.01 -34.09 -20.95
N SER A 50 -30.21 -35.13 -20.69
CA SER A 50 -28.79 -35.19 -20.96
C SER A 50 -28.53 -34.90 -22.44
N THR A 51 -28.20 -33.65 -22.76
CA THR A 51 -27.61 -33.31 -24.05
C THR A 51 -26.11 -33.52 -23.92
N GLY A 52 -25.65 -34.66 -24.45
CA GLY A 52 -24.25 -34.93 -24.69
C GLY A 52 -23.63 -33.79 -25.48
N ARG A 53 -22.85 -32.96 -24.79
CA ARG A 53 -21.93 -32.02 -25.42
C ARG A 53 -20.65 -32.77 -25.76
N SER A 54 -20.65 -33.37 -26.96
CA SER A 54 -19.43 -33.83 -27.62
C SER A 54 -18.63 -32.60 -28.06
N TRP A 55 -17.66 -32.17 -27.25
CA TRP A 55 -16.68 -31.16 -27.66
C TRP A 55 -15.49 -31.85 -28.33
N ASN A 56 -15.36 -31.67 -29.64
CA ASN A 56 -14.11 -31.62 -30.40
C ASN A 56 -13.03 -32.67 -30.07
N ALA A 57 -13.28 -33.92 -30.47
CA ALA A 57 -12.26 -34.97 -30.59
C ALA A 57 -11.58 -34.98 -31.98
N ALA A 58 -11.47 -33.82 -32.66
CA ALA A 58 -11.04 -33.74 -34.05
C ALA A 58 -9.64 -33.12 -34.29
N LEU A 59 -8.85 -32.83 -33.25
CA LEU A 59 -7.52 -32.21 -33.42
C LEU A 59 -6.36 -32.92 -32.70
N GLY A 60 -6.56 -34.10 -32.09
CA GLY A 60 -5.45 -34.80 -31.40
C GLY A 60 -4.81 -34.02 -30.24
N LEU A 61 -5.45 -32.93 -29.80
CA LEU A 61 -4.99 -32.12 -28.67
C LEU A 61 -5.48 -32.79 -27.38
N ASN A 62 -4.55 -33.36 -26.63
CA ASN A 62 -4.82 -33.86 -25.28
C ASN A 62 -5.51 -32.75 -24.47
N PRO A 63 -6.70 -32.98 -23.87
CA PRO A 63 -7.34 -32.00 -22.99
C PRO A 63 -6.56 -31.81 -21.66
N PHE A 64 -5.51 -32.63 -21.46
CA PHE A 64 -4.52 -32.54 -20.39
C PHE A 64 -3.15 -32.10 -20.89
N ALA A 65 -3.02 -31.59 -22.12
CA ALA A 65 -1.80 -30.93 -22.56
C ALA A 65 -1.64 -29.67 -21.69
N VAL A 66 -0.92 -29.83 -20.58
CA VAL A 66 -0.39 -28.74 -19.79
C VAL A 66 0.46 -27.94 -20.77
N GLY A 67 -0.07 -26.79 -21.22
CA GLY A 67 0.66 -25.89 -22.10
C GLY A 67 2.03 -25.62 -21.49
N GLU A 68 3.07 -25.58 -22.32
CA GLU A 68 4.41 -25.27 -21.82
C GLU A 68 4.35 -23.99 -20.97
N PRO A 69 4.96 -23.98 -19.77
CA PRO A 69 4.96 -22.80 -18.94
C PRO A 69 5.57 -21.66 -19.76
N VAL A 70 4.83 -20.55 -19.85
CA VAL A 70 5.29 -19.34 -20.54
C VAL A 70 6.64 -18.96 -19.93
N LYS A 71 7.72 -19.11 -20.71
CA LYS A 71 9.04 -18.66 -20.29
C LYS A 71 9.01 -17.14 -20.22
N VAL A 72 8.88 -16.63 -19.00
CA VAL A 72 8.93 -15.18 -18.78
C VAL A 72 10.35 -14.70 -19.05
N ASP A 73 10.50 -13.70 -19.91
CA ASP A 73 11.78 -13.07 -20.17
C ASP A 73 12.26 -12.33 -18.92
N GLN A 74 13.30 -12.87 -18.28
CA GLN A 74 13.89 -12.32 -17.06
C GLN A 74 14.38 -10.88 -17.26
N GLN A 75 14.85 -10.53 -18.46
CA GLN A 75 15.34 -9.16 -18.73
C GLN A 75 14.20 -8.14 -18.73
N ILE A 76 13.00 -8.55 -19.16
CA ILE A 76 11.81 -7.71 -19.10
C ILE A 76 11.42 -7.48 -17.64
N LEU A 77 11.35 -8.55 -16.82
CA LEU A 77 11.02 -8.43 -15.40
C LEU A 77 11.99 -7.53 -14.64
N ILE A 78 13.29 -7.68 -14.90
CA ILE A 78 14.33 -6.85 -14.27
C ILE A 78 14.13 -5.38 -14.63
N ARG A 79 13.88 -5.08 -15.90
CA ARG A 79 13.63 -3.69 -16.36
C ARG A 79 12.39 -3.10 -15.69
N GLU A 80 11.28 -3.84 -15.70
CA GLU A 80 10.04 -3.39 -15.07
C GLU A 80 10.21 -3.17 -13.56
N ARG A 81 10.94 -4.07 -12.89
CA ARG A 81 11.28 -3.92 -11.46
C ARG A 81 12.10 -2.66 -11.23
N LEU A 82 13.13 -2.42 -12.02
CA LEU A 82 13.96 -1.23 -11.94
C LEU A 82 13.13 0.04 -12.13
N GLU A 83 12.23 0.06 -13.11
CA GLU A 83 11.34 1.21 -13.34
C GLU A 83 10.39 1.46 -12.17
N ARG A 84 9.73 0.41 -11.66
CA ARG A 84 8.87 0.50 -10.47
C ARG A 84 9.64 1.02 -9.26
N MET A 85 10.82 0.46 -8.99
CA MET A 85 11.63 0.85 -7.84
C MET A 85 12.25 2.25 -8.02
N ARG A 86 12.56 2.68 -9.24
CA ARG A 86 12.98 4.06 -9.49
C ARG A 86 11.83 5.04 -9.28
N LYS A 87 10.62 4.70 -9.72
CA LYS A 87 9.41 5.51 -9.53
C LYS A 87 9.09 5.63 -8.04
N GLY A 88 9.17 4.53 -7.30
CA GLY A 88 8.94 4.49 -5.87
C GLY A 88 10.12 4.95 -5.01
N LYS A 89 11.13 5.61 -5.60
CA LYS A 89 12.28 6.20 -4.89
C LYS A 89 13.03 5.23 -3.97
N TYR A 90 13.03 3.95 -4.32
CA TYR A 90 13.74 2.97 -3.52
C TYR A 90 15.26 3.15 -3.68
N ASN A 91 15.98 3.14 -2.57
CA ASN A 91 17.43 3.21 -2.54
C ASN A 91 18.02 1.81 -2.29
N THR A 92 17.92 0.93 -3.30
CA THR A 92 18.49 -0.42 -3.26
C THR A 92 19.62 -0.58 -4.28
N PRO A 93 20.70 -1.31 -3.96
CA PRO A 93 21.80 -1.52 -4.90
C PRO A 93 21.36 -2.18 -6.22
N GLU A 94 21.90 -1.69 -7.34
CA GLU A 94 21.63 -2.23 -8.68
C GLU A 94 21.92 -3.74 -8.84
N PRO A 95 22.95 -4.33 -8.18
CA PRO A 95 23.15 -5.78 -8.26
C PRO A 95 21.96 -6.62 -7.76
N TYR A 96 21.09 -6.07 -6.90
CA TYR A 96 20.03 -6.84 -6.24
C TYR A 96 18.89 -7.19 -7.20
N TYR A 97 18.71 -6.40 -8.25
CA TYR A 97 17.71 -6.67 -9.30
C TYR A 97 18.01 -7.96 -10.07
N HIS A 98 19.27 -8.39 -10.09
CA HIS A 98 19.73 -9.59 -10.78
C HIS A 98 19.87 -10.81 -9.87
N MET A 99 19.64 -10.66 -8.56
CA MET A 99 19.73 -11.75 -7.61
C MET A 99 18.47 -12.62 -7.62
N SER A 100 18.66 -13.92 -7.43
CA SER A 100 17.58 -14.88 -7.18
C SER A 100 16.91 -14.63 -5.83
N LEU A 101 15.66 -15.11 -5.66
CA LEU A 101 14.97 -15.04 -4.37
C LEU A 101 15.82 -15.64 -3.23
N LYS A 102 16.48 -16.77 -3.48
CA LYS A 102 17.35 -17.42 -2.49
C LYS A 102 18.48 -16.51 -2.00
N GLN A 103 19.14 -15.80 -2.93
CA GLN A 103 20.24 -14.89 -2.59
C GLN A 103 19.73 -13.70 -1.79
N LEU A 104 18.60 -13.12 -2.19
CA LEU A 104 17.97 -12.01 -1.47
C LEU A 104 17.50 -12.45 -0.08
N GLN A 105 16.89 -13.62 0.06
CA GLN A 105 16.48 -14.19 1.35
C GLN A 105 17.69 -14.40 2.27
N GLN A 106 18.82 -14.86 1.74
CA GLN A 106 20.05 -15.01 2.53
C GLN A 106 20.59 -13.67 3.02
N LEU A 107 20.57 -12.63 2.19
CA LEU A 107 20.97 -11.28 2.58
C LEU A 107 20.01 -10.68 3.62
N ALA A 108 18.70 -10.83 3.39
CA ALA A 108 17.66 -10.41 4.33
C ALA A 108 17.81 -11.11 5.70
N HIS A 109 18.08 -12.41 5.71
CA HIS A 109 18.39 -13.15 6.94
C HIS A 109 19.60 -12.58 7.68
N ASN A 110 20.57 -12.02 6.95
CA ASN A 110 21.75 -11.38 7.51
C ASN A 110 21.51 -9.90 7.93
N GLY A 111 20.26 -9.43 7.90
CA GLY A 111 19.89 -8.07 8.30
C GLY A 111 20.01 -7.02 7.20
N ASP A 112 20.18 -7.43 5.94
CA ASP A 112 20.24 -6.47 4.82
C ASP A 112 18.84 -5.90 4.51
N ALA A 113 18.63 -4.63 4.87
CA ALA A 113 17.37 -3.95 4.68
C ALA A 113 17.00 -3.77 3.19
N ALA A 114 17.99 -3.55 2.31
CA ALA A 114 17.73 -3.38 0.88
C ALA A 114 17.30 -4.70 0.23
N ALA A 115 17.82 -5.84 0.70
CA ALA A 115 17.38 -7.16 0.27
C ALA A 115 15.95 -7.45 0.73
N MET A 116 15.59 -7.06 1.97
CA MET A 116 14.21 -7.15 2.45
C MET A 116 13.25 -6.31 1.60
N VAL A 117 13.61 -5.08 1.24
CA VAL A 117 12.83 -4.23 0.33
C VAL A 117 12.62 -4.90 -1.03
N GLN A 118 13.69 -5.47 -1.60
CA GLN A 118 13.62 -6.18 -2.88
C GLN A 118 12.70 -7.39 -2.82
N LEU A 119 12.74 -8.16 -1.72
CA LEU A 119 11.79 -9.25 -1.50
C LEU A 119 10.36 -8.72 -1.36
N GLY A 120 10.15 -7.66 -0.60
CA GLY A 120 8.84 -7.00 -0.46
C GLY A 120 8.24 -6.64 -1.82
N GLU A 121 9.02 -5.96 -2.67
CA GLU A 121 8.57 -5.58 -4.01
C GLU A 121 8.29 -6.78 -4.92
N GLN A 122 9.13 -7.81 -4.90
CA GLN A 122 8.93 -9.00 -5.73
C GLN A 122 7.70 -9.80 -5.28
N TYR A 123 7.49 -10.00 -3.98
CA TYR A 123 6.28 -10.67 -3.48
C TYR A 123 5.01 -9.84 -3.76
N SER A 124 5.09 -8.50 -3.72
CA SER A 124 3.95 -7.63 -3.99
C SER A 124 3.53 -7.59 -5.45
N ASN A 125 4.48 -7.58 -6.39
CA ASN A 125 4.22 -7.27 -7.79
C ASN A 125 4.51 -8.41 -8.76
N GLU A 126 5.28 -9.42 -8.34
CA GLU A 126 5.83 -10.45 -9.22
C GLU A 126 5.43 -11.87 -8.80
N ALA A 127 4.52 -12.02 -7.84
CA ALA A 127 4.12 -13.32 -7.30
C ALA A 127 3.71 -14.34 -8.37
N ALA A 128 3.03 -13.89 -9.44
CA ALA A 128 2.62 -14.75 -10.55
C ALA A 128 3.81 -15.32 -11.34
N GLN A 129 4.93 -14.61 -11.38
CA GLN A 129 6.17 -15.03 -12.03
C GLN A 129 7.06 -15.86 -11.10
N LEU A 130 6.92 -15.66 -9.78
CA LEU A 130 7.70 -16.37 -8.75
C LEU A 130 7.20 -17.80 -8.48
N VAL A 131 6.02 -18.20 -8.96
CA VAL A 131 5.43 -19.54 -8.77
C VAL A 131 6.37 -20.70 -9.11
N ASN A 132 7.31 -20.49 -10.03
CA ASN A 132 8.29 -21.50 -10.46
C ASN A 132 9.66 -21.38 -9.76
N ASP A 133 9.89 -20.36 -8.92
CA ASP A 133 11.12 -20.25 -8.12
C ASP A 133 11.03 -21.19 -6.92
N ALA A 134 12.03 -22.05 -6.74
CA ALA A 134 12.05 -23.04 -5.65
C ALA A 134 12.06 -22.42 -4.24
N SER A 135 12.41 -21.14 -4.12
CA SER A 135 12.47 -20.38 -2.86
C SER A 135 11.19 -19.60 -2.59
N PHE A 136 10.20 -19.63 -3.49
CA PHE A 136 8.92 -18.97 -3.33
C PHE A 136 7.99 -19.80 -2.44
N ASP A 137 7.53 -19.22 -1.32
CA ASP A 137 6.60 -19.87 -0.39
C ASP A 137 5.15 -19.64 -0.83
N SER A 138 4.65 -20.50 -1.72
CA SER A 138 3.28 -20.42 -2.26
C SER A 138 2.19 -20.73 -1.23
N ARG A 139 2.55 -21.16 -0.01
CA ARG A 139 1.59 -21.45 1.07
C ARG A 139 1.12 -20.19 1.81
N LYS A 140 1.80 -19.06 1.61
CA LYS A 140 1.48 -17.78 2.24
C LYS A 140 0.95 -16.79 1.21
N PRO A 141 -0.04 -15.94 1.55
CA PRO A 141 -0.49 -14.87 0.69
C PRO A 141 0.68 -13.93 0.34
N PRO A 142 1.01 -13.68 -0.94
CA PRO A 142 2.17 -12.87 -1.31
C PRO A 142 2.12 -11.44 -0.76
N ALA A 143 0.93 -10.85 -0.67
CA ALA A 143 0.74 -9.53 -0.07
C ALA A 143 1.14 -9.48 1.42
N GLU A 144 0.86 -10.55 2.18
CA GLU A 144 1.27 -10.64 3.59
C GLU A 144 2.78 -10.81 3.73
N VAL A 145 3.39 -11.67 2.91
CA VAL A 145 4.84 -11.87 2.90
C VAL A 145 5.57 -10.58 2.50
N SER A 146 5.04 -9.86 1.51
CA SER A 146 5.52 -8.54 1.11
C SER A 146 5.54 -7.56 2.29
N ARG A 147 4.41 -7.42 3.00
CA ARG A 147 4.32 -6.55 4.19
C ARG A 147 5.31 -6.95 5.28
N GLN A 148 5.47 -8.25 5.55
CA GLN A 148 6.45 -8.74 6.53
C GLN A 148 7.87 -8.31 6.17
N TYR A 149 8.26 -8.39 4.90
CA TYR A 149 9.58 -7.93 4.48
C TYR A 149 9.74 -6.41 4.56
N PHE A 150 8.73 -5.62 4.23
CA PHE A 150 8.81 -4.17 4.44
C PHE A 150 8.91 -3.79 5.92
N TYR A 151 8.19 -4.50 6.80
CA TYR A 151 8.33 -4.31 8.24
C TYR A 151 9.74 -4.66 8.73
N ALA A 152 10.27 -5.80 8.30
CA ALA A 152 11.64 -6.18 8.63
C ALA A 152 12.65 -5.14 8.11
N ALA A 153 12.44 -4.60 6.91
CA ALA A 153 13.29 -3.57 6.34
C ALA A 153 13.28 -2.29 7.19
N MET A 154 12.12 -1.86 7.68
CA MET A 154 12.02 -0.72 8.61
C MET A 154 12.75 -0.99 9.92
N GLN A 155 12.62 -2.19 10.48
CA GLN A 155 13.35 -2.60 11.68
C GLN A 155 14.87 -2.61 11.45
N ALA A 156 15.30 -2.91 10.23
CA ALA A 156 16.71 -2.85 9.80
C ALA A 156 17.17 -1.44 9.36
N GLY A 157 16.34 -0.40 9.55
CA GLY A 157 16.70 1.00 9.32
C GLY A 157 16.26 1.59 7.97
N TYR A 158 15.56 0.83 7.12
CA TYR A 158 15.00 1.34 5.86
C TYR A 158 13.62 1.98 6.10
N LEU A 159 13.62 3.19 6.67
CA LEU A 159 12.38 3.86 7.10
C LEU A 159 11.48 4.30 5.93
N HIS A 160 12.02 4.47 4.72
CA HIS A 160 11.26 4.81 3.52
C HIS A 160 10.20 3.73 3.16
N ALA A 161 10.36 2.51 3.65
CA ALA A 161 9.34 1.46 3.47
C ALA A 161 7.97 1.84 4.06
N ALA A 162 7.90 2.74 5.05
CA ALA A 162 6.63 3.25 5.56
C ALA A 162 5.84 4.03 4.50
N ALA A 163 6.48 4.96 3.79
CA ALA A 163 5.83 5.74 2.73
C ALA A 163 5.43 4.84 1.55
N VAL A 164 6.24 3.83 1.24
CA VAL A 164 5.91 2.80 0.24
C VAL A 164 4.64 2.02 0.64
N ILE A 165 4.54 1.58 1.89
CA ILE A 165 3.35 0.88 2.38
C ILE A 165 2.13 1.81 2.29
N ALA A 166 2.25 3.07 2.70
CA ALA A 166 1.17 4.05 2.59
C ALA A 166 0.67 4.18 1.14
N ALA A 167 1.58 4.29 0.17
CA ALA A 167 1.24 4.36 -1.26
C ALA A 167 0.47 3.11 -1.73
N LYS A 168 0.92 1.92 -1.33
CA LYS A 168 0.24 0.66 -1.69
C LYS A 168 -1.15 0.55 -1.05
N GLU A 169 -1.32 1.00 0.19
CA GLU A 169 -2.62 0.98 0.86
C GLU A 169 -3.59 2.02 0.25
N ILE A 170 -3.08 3.14 -0.29
CA ILE A 170 -3.88 4.06 -1.13
C ILE A 170 -4.38 3.33 -2.38
N ASP A 171 -3.49 2.62 -3.10
CA ASP A 171 -3.86 1.85 -4.29
C ASP A 171 -4.90 0.76 -3.98
N ASN A 172 -4.86 0.20 -2.77
CA ASN A 172 -5.83 -0.78 -2.27
C ASN A 172 -7.12 -0.16 -1.69
N ASN A 173 -7.27 1.18 -1.77
CA ASN A 173 -8.39 1.93 -1.18
C ASN A 173 -8.58 1.70 0.33
N ASN A 174 -7.50 1.42 1.05
CA ASN A 174 -7.47 1.27 2.51
C ASN A 174 -6.93 2.55 3.16
N LEU A 175 -7.73 3.61 3.11
CA LEU A 175 -7.29 4.95 3.50
C LEU A 175 -6.92 5.08 4.99
N VAL A 176 -7.52 4.25 5.86
CA VAL A 176 -7.19 4.22 7.29
C VAL A 176 -5.77 3.72 7.52
N GLU A 177 -5.41 2.57 6.94
CA GLU A 177 -4.05 2.03 7.05
C GLU A 177 -3.04 2.94 6.32
N ALA A 178 -3.39 3.44 5.14
CA ALA A 178 -2.55 4.36 4.39
C ALA A 178 -2.19 5.62 5.18
N TRP A 179 -3.17 6.24 5.85
CA TRP A 179 -2.93 7.44 6.64
C TRP A 179 -2.08 7.16 7.88
N ALA A 180 -2.25 5.99 8.50
CA ALA A 180 -1.41 5.58 9.62
C ALA A 180 0.07 5.44 9.23
N TRP A 181 0.35 4.81 8.08
CA TRP A 181 1.71 4.70 7.53
C TRP A 181 2.27 6.03 7.04
N ASP A 182 1.43 6.90 6.45
CA ASP A 182 1.83 8.25 6.07
C ASP A 182 2.30 9.04 7.30
N LYS A 183 1.56 8.99 8.42
CA LYS A 183 1.99 9.60 9.68
C LYS A 183 3.29 9.03 10.21
N PHE A 184 3.46 7.71 10.14
CA PHE A 184 4.73 7.09 10.54
C PHE A 184 5.90 7.60 9.70
N SER A 185 5.74 7.67 8.37
CA SER A 185 6.78 8.22 7.48
C SER A 185 7.03 9.72 7.68
N GLN A 186 6.02 10.49 8.09
CA GLN A 186 6.21 11.88 8.55
C GLN A 186 7.07 11.94 9.80
N PHE A 187 6.77 11.09 10.79
CA PHE A 187 7.49 11.05 12.05
C PHE A 187 8.97 10.68 11.84
N THR A 188 9.26 9.74 10.94
CA THR A 188 10.64 9.35 10.59
C THR A 188 11.35 10.34 9.66
N ASN A 189 10.68 11.45 9.29
CA ASN A 189 11.20 12.50 8.42
C ASN A 189 11.69 11.96 7.06
N ASP A 190 10.91 11.07 6.44
CA ASP A 190 11.19 10.54 5.11
C ASP A 190 11.16 11.65 4.04
N PRO A 191 12.31 12.00 3.42
CA PRO A 191 12.39 13.10 2.46
C PRO A 191 11.71 12.80 1.12
N ASP A 192 11.56 11.52 0.76
CA ASP A 192 11.05 11.09 -0.54
C ASP A 192 9.55 10.78 -0.53
N ARG A 193 8.89 10.85 0.64
CA ARG A 193 7.46 10.58 0.81
C ARG A 193 6.58 11.32 -0.20
N ALA A 194 6.82 12.63 -0.37
CA ALA A 194 6.01 13.49 -1.24
C ALA A 194 6.12 13.13 -2.74
N ALA A 195 7.11 12.34 -3.14
CA ALA A 195 7.24 11.86 -4.51
C ALA A 195 6.33 10.67 -4.83
N LEU A 196 5.81 9.97 -3.80
CA LEU A 196 4.98 8.79 -3.97
C LEU A 196 3.50 9.14 -4.13
N TYR A 197 3.01 10.08 -3.34
CA TYR A 197 1.62 10.52 -3.37
C TYR A 197 1.46 11.91 -2.74
N HIS A 198 0.36 12.57 -3.08
CA HIS A 198 -0.03 13.87 -2.53
C HIS A 198 -1.01 13.67 -1.36
N ALA A 199 -0.49 13.57 -0.13
CA ALA A 199 -1.28 13.26 1.07
C ALA A 199 -2.48 14.23 1.28
N ASP A 200 -2.29 15.50 0.96
CA ASP A 200 -3.32 16.54 1.04
C ASP A 200 -4.52 16.27 0.11
N LEU A 201 -4.28 15.64 -1.04
CA LEU A 201 -5.33 15.25 -1.98
C LEU A 201 -5.94 13.90 -1.59
N GLN A 202 -5.11 12.92 -1.26
CA GLN A 202 -5.55 11.54 -1.03
C GLN A 202 -6.42 11.38 0.23
N PHE A 203 -6.17 12.19 1.27
CA PHE A 203 -6.87 12.09 2.55
C PHE A 203 -7.91 13.20 2.79
N ALA A 204 -8.15 14.07 1.80
CA ALA A 204 -9.08 15.20 1.92
C ALA A 204 -10.51 14.75 2.26
N GLY A 205 -10.94 13.60 1.74
CA GLY A 205 -12.29 13.06 1.90
C GLY A 205 -12.50 12.17 3.13
N MET A 206 -11.46 11.87 3.92
CA MET A 206 -11.60 10.99 5.08
C MET A 206 -12.49 11.61 6.15
N SER A 207 -13.40 10.80 6.70
CA SER A 207 -14.27 11.21 7.80
C SER A 207 -13.47 11.46 9.09
N ALA A 208 -14.09 12.11 10.07
CA ALA A 208 -13.48 12.28 11.39
C ALA A 208 -13.28 10.93 12.11
N GLU A 209 -14.19 9.98 11.88
CA GLU A 209 -14.09 8.62 12.43
C GLU A 209 -12.91 7.85 11.84
N ASP A 210 -12.75 7.89 10.50
CA ASP A 210 -11.62 7.24 9.82
C ASP A 210 -10.29 7.82 10.29
N LYS A 211 -10.21 9.15 10.44
CA LYS A 211 -9.00 9.81 10.97
C LYS A 211 -8.73 9.37 12.41
N LYS A 212 -9.76 9.20 13.25
CA LYS A 212 -9.56 8.69 14.62
C LYS A 212 -9.09 7.23 14.62
N ALA A 213 -9.65 6.39 13.77
CA ALA A 213 -9.23 4.99 13.62
C ALA A 213 -7.78 4.90 13.13
N ALA A 214 -7.44 5.70 12.13
CA ALA A 214 -6.10 5.74 11.55
C ALA A 214 -5.06 6.33 12.53
N GLU A 215 -5.46 7.25 13.41
CA GLU A 215 -4.62 7.71 14.53
C GLU A 215 -4.33 6.55 15.49
N ALA A 216 -5.36 5.82 15.93
CA ALA A 216 -5.17 4.67 16.82
C ALA A 216 -4.24 3.63 16.18
N ARG A 217 -4.41 3.38 14.88
CA ARG A 217 -3.55 2.47 14.13
C ARG A 217 -2.10 2.96 14.04
N TYR A 218 -1.88 4.25 13.81
CA TYR A 218 -0.55 4.85 13.86
C TYR A 218 0.12 4.65 15.23
N GLN A 219 -0.61 4.82 16.32
CA GLN A 219 -0.09 4.62 17.68
C GLN A 219 0.34 3.16 17.92
N GLU A 220 -0.44 2.19 17.42
CA GLU A 220 -0.04 0.77 17.44
C GLU A 220 1.26 0.53 16.67
N ILE A 221 1.35 1.04 15.44
CA ILE A 221 2.55 0.92 14.62
C ILE A 221 3.74 1.55 15.35
N ALA A 222 3.60 2.78 15.85
CA ALA A 222 4.67 3.48 16.54
C ALA A 222 5.13 2.74 17.81
N LYS A 223 4.21 2.09 18.53
CA LYS A 223 4.52 1.20 19.65
C LYS A 223 5.28 -0.05 19.21
N ASP A 224 4.88 -0.70 18.11
CA ASP A 224 5.57 -1.87 17.56
C ASP A 224 7.03 -1.57 17.18
N PHE A 225 7.30 -0.31 16.79
CA PHE A 225 8.65 0.19 16.51
C PHE A 225 9.36 0.82 17.73
N GLY A 226 8.75 0.78 18.92
CA GLY A 226 9.34 1.31 20.16
C GLY A 226 9.51 2.82 20.18
N LEU A 227 8.80 3.56 19.33
CA LEU A 227 8.86 5.02 19.22
C LEU A 227 8.01 5.71 20.30
N ILE A 228 7.04 4.98 20.85
CA ILE A 228 6.14 5.44 21.90
C ILE A 228 6.30 4.47 23.07
N GLY A 229 6.81 4.97 24.19
CA GLY A 229 7.00 4.16 25.40
C GLY A 229 5.67 3.67 25.98
N PRO A 230 5.69 2.62 26.82
CA PRO A 230 4.48 2.09 27.45
C PRO A 230 3.75 3.12 28.35
N ASP A 231 4.44 4.20 28.73
CA ASP A 231 4.01 5.13 29.79
C ASP A 231 3.61 6.52 29.28
N THR A 232 3.58 6.77 27.97
CA THR A 232 2.97 8.00 27.45
C THR A 232 1.46 7.82 27.47
N GLU A 233 0.87 7.90 28.67
CA GLU A 233 -0.56 8.11 28.83
C GLU A 233 -0.96 9.28 27.93
N SER A 234 -1.82 9.00 26.97
CA SER A 234 -2.48 10.00 26.14
C SER A 234 -2.95 11.11 27.08
N PRO A 235 -2.47 12.37 26.93
CA PRO A 235 -2.85 13.43 27.84
C PRO A 235 -4.37 13.49 27.80
N ALA A 236 -4.99 13.06 28.91
CA ALA A 236 -6.43 12.97 29.03
C ALA A 236 -6.98 14.31 28.55
N ALA A 237 -7.83 14.26 27.52
CA ALA A 237 -8.48 15.44 26.99
C ALA A 237 -9.09 16.20 28.17
N THR A 238 -8.40 17.26 28.60
CA THR A 238 -8.85 18.08 29.72
C THR A 238 -10.16 18.69 29.26
N ALA A 239 -11.24 18.09 29.73
CA ALA A 239 -12.59 18.57 29.54
C ALA A 239 -12.59 20.03 29.97
N ASN A 240 -12.83 20.90 29.01
CA ASN A 240 -12.98 22.33 29.23
C ASN A 240 -14.22 22.49 30.13
N PRO A 241 -14.12 22.98 31.38
CA PRO A 241 -15.32 23.28 32.15
C PRO A 241 -16.03 24.42 31.45
N ALA A 242 -17.26 24.16 31.00
CA ALA A 242 -18.16 25.18 30.48
C ALA A 242 -18.45 26.25 31.57
N PRO A 243 -18.70 27.51 31.19
CA PRO A 243 -18.91 28.62 32.11
C PRO A 243 -20.18 28.51 32.95
#